data_AF-A0A2K3LTL2-F1
#
_entry.id   AF-A0A2K3LTL2-F1
#
_cell.length_a   1.000
_cell.length_b   1.000
_cell.length_c   1.000
_cell.angle_alpha   90.00
_cell.angle_beta   90.00
_cell.angle_gamma   90.00
#
_symmetry.space_group_name_H-M   'P 1'
#
loop_
_entity.id
_entity.type
_entity.pdbx_description
1 polymer ?
#
loop_
_entity_poly.entity_id
_entity_poly.type
_entity_poly.pdbx_seq_one_letter_code
_entity_poly.pdbx_strand_id
1 'polypeptide(L)'
;EIHDIAGLVRGAHQGQGLGNSFLSHIRAVDGIFHVLRAFEDPDIIHVDDTVDPVRDLEVITEELRLKDIEFMQNKLEDLEKSMKRSNDKQLKIELECCQKVKAFIEEGKDVRLGDWKAAEVEILNSFQLLTAKPVVYLVTYFTFLSYFCLFVCIRFTYEI
;
A
#
# COMPACT_ATOMS: atom_id res chain seq x y z
N GLU A 1 -3.87 3.44 -17.59
CA GLU A 1 -2.78 2.55 -18.03
C GLU A 1 -2.61 1.40 -17.05
N ILE A 2 -2.16 0.24 -17.50
CA ILE A 2 -1.93 -0.94 -16.67
C ILE A 2 -0.44 -1.24 -16.64
N HIS A 3 0.13 -1.28 -15.43
CA HIS A 3 1.53 -1.64 -15.19
C HIS A 3 1.61 -2.99 -14.51
N ASP A 4 2.43 -3.86 -15.09
CA ASP A 4 2.90 -5.09 -14.46
C ASP A 4 3.93 -4.76 -13.38
N ILE A 5 3.70 -5.26 -12.17
CA ILE A 5 4.68 -5.22 -11.09
C ILE A 5 5.01 -6.66 -10.67
N ALA A 6 6.31 -6.95 -10.56
CA ALA A 6 6.80 -8.25 -10.08
C ALA A 6 6.28 -8.59 -8.68
N GLY A 7 6.08 -9.88 -8.37
CA GLY A 7 5.56 -10.32 -7.07
C GLY A 7 6.40 -9.88 -5.87
N LEU A 8 5.71 -9.60 -4.75
CA LEU A 8 6.32 -9.24 -3.47
C LEU A 8 6.81 -10.50 -2.72
N VAL A 9 7.98 -10.41 -2.10
CA VAL A 9 8.47 -11.41 -1.15
C VAL A 9 8.41 -10.81 0.26
N ARG A 10 8.17 -11.63 1.30
CA ARG A 10 8.17 -11.20 2.71
C ARG A 10 9.41 -10.36 3.03
N GLY A 11 9.25 -9.27 3.79
CA GLY A 11 10.34 -8.38 4.20
C GLY A 11 10.64 -7.21 3.26
N ALA A 12 9.75 -6.90 2.32
CA ALA A 12 9.92 -5.80 1.38
C ALA A 12 9.95 -4.41 2.05
N HIS A 13 9.23 -4.23 3.15
CA HIS A 13 9.25 -2.99 3.93
C HIS A 13 10.65 -2.62 4.45
N GLN A 14 11.49 -3.61 4.74
CA GLN A 14 12.86 -3.44 5.27
C GLN A 14 13.88 -2.98 4.21
N GLY A 15 13.47 -2.87 2.94
CA GLY A 15 14.31 -2.36 1.87
C GLY A 15 15.41 -3.31 1.40
N GLN A 16 15.38 -4.59 1.78
CA GLN A 16 16.30 -5.60 1.24
C GLN A 16 15.78 -6.18 -0.07
N GLY A 17 16.61 -6.22 -1.11
CA GLY A 17 16.31 -6.87 -2.39
C GLY A 17 15.32 -6.14 -3.31
N LEU A 18 14.53 -6.91 -4.08
CA LEU A 18 13.58 -6.41 -5.09
C LEU A 18 12.39 -5.62 -4.52
N GLY A 19 12.18 -5.65 -3.21
CA GLY A 19 11.03 -5.02 -2.54
C GLY A 19 10.99 -3.49 -2.60
N ASN A 20 12.14 -2.81 -2.65
CA ASN A 20 12.14 -1.34 -2.72
C ASN A 20 11.70 -0.82 -4.09
N SER A 21 12.12 -1.49 -5.17
CA SER A 21 11.67 -1.19 -6.53
C SER A 21 10.17 -1.45 -6.70
N PHE A 22 9.65 -2.50 -6.07
CA PHE A 22 8.21 -2.80 -6.03
C PHE A 22 7.40 -1.66 -5.40
N LEU A 23 7.80 -1.22 -4.21
CA LEU A 23 7.09 -0.15 -3.49
C LEU A 23 7.12 1.18 -4.26
N SER A 24 8.24 1.48 -4.92
CA SER A 24 8.35 2.65 -5.81
C SER A 24 7.36 2.59 -6.97
N HIS A 25 7.22 1.43 -7.63
CA HIS A 25 6.26 1.25 -8.72
C HIS A 25 4.81 1.35 -8.22
N ILE A 26 4.48 0.79 -7.06
CA ILE A 26 3.12 0.93 -6.49
C ILE A 26 2.80 2.39 -6.15
N ARG A 27 3.78 3.16 -5.66
CA ARG A 27 3.56 4.60 -5.40
C ARG A 27 3.18 5.36 -6.66
N ALA A 28 3.65 4.94 -7.82
CA ALA A 28 3.42 5.59 -9.12
C ALA A 28 2.07 5.24 -9.79
N VAL A 29 1.28 4.35 -9.19
CA VAL A 29 -0.05 3.96 -9.70
C VAL A 29 -1.15 4.41 -8.78
N ASP A 30 -2.39 4.41 -9.24
CA ASP A 30 -3.53 4.95 -8.49
C ASP A 30 -4.40 3.84 -7.89
N GLY A 31 -4.29 2.62 -8.38
CA GLY A 31 -5.02 1.45 -7.89
C GLY A 31 -4.23 0.16 -8.09
N ILE A 32 -4.63 -0.88 -7.37
CA ILE A 32 -3.91 -2.16 -7.32
C ILE A 32 -4.89 -3.29 -7.67
N PHE A 33 -4.58 -4.11 -8.66
CA PHE A 33 -5.17 -5.44 -8.77
C PHE A 33 -4.30 -6.42 -8.02
N HIS A 34 -4.89 -7.01 -6.99
CA HIS A 34 -4.25 -8.04 -6.19
C HIS A 34 -4.65 -9.39 -6.75
N VAL A 35 -3.73 -10.03 -7.48
CA VAL A 35 -3.97 -11.34 -8.09
C VAL A 35 -3.65 -12.42 -7.05
N LEU A 36 -4.68 -13.15 -6.65
CA LEU A 36 -4.59 -14.27 -5.72
C LEU A 36 -4.61 -15.59 -6.49
N ARG A 37 -3.75 -16.51 -6.07
CA ARG A 37 -3.72 -17.88 -6.60
C ARG A 37 -4.50 -18.81 -5.68
N ALA A 38 -5.57 -19.39 -6.18
CA ALA A 38 -6.43 -20.32 -5.43
C ALA A 38 -6.39 -21.76 -6.00
N PHE A 39 -5.27 -22.16 -6.62
CA PHE A 39 -5.09 -23.50 -7.16
C PHE A 39 -3.68 -24.04 -6.90
N GLU A 40 -3.62 -25.33 -6.58
CA GLU A 40 -2.39 -26.11 -6.48
C GLU A 40 -1.99 -26.57 -7.89
N ASP A 41 -0.74 -26.31 -8.27
CA ASP A 41 -0.16 -26.82 -9.51
C ASP A 41 1.18 -27.48 -9.15
N PRO A 42 1.35 -28.80 -9.40
CA PRO A 42 2.59 -29.50 -9.10
C PRO A 42 3.79 -29.00 -9.92
N ASP A 43 3.58 -28.28 -11.03
CA ASP A 43 4.65 -27.77 -11.88
C ASP A 43 5.16 -26.38 -11.46
N ILE A 44 4.52 -25.72 -10.48
CA ILE A 44 4.90 -24.39 -10.01
C ILE A 44 5.42 -24.46 -8.58
N ILE A 45 6.71 -24.20 -8.41
CA ILE A 45 7.39 -24.14 -7.10
C ILE A 45 6.85 -22.92 -6.34
N HIS A 46 6.15 -23.17 -5.22
CA HIS A 46 5.77 -22.12 -4.28
C HIS A 46 6.91 -21.85 -3.30
N VAL A 47 7.08 -20.58 -2.91
CA VAL A 47 8.15 -20.16 -1.98
C VAL A 47 7.88 -20.61 -0.55
N ASP A 48 6.60 -20.77 -0.20
CA ASP A 48 6.13 -21.47 1.00
C ASP A 48 5.45 -22.76 0.52
N ASP A 49 5.78 -23.93 1.09
CA ASP A 49 5.36 -25.28 0.64
C ASP A 49 3.83 -25.54 0.58
N THR A 50 2.98 -24.52 0.80
CA THR A 50 1.51 -24.61 0.78
C THR A 50 0.88 -23.34 0.19
N VAL A 51 -0.17 -23.51 -0.63
CA VAL A 51 -0.91 -22.39 -1.25
C VAL A 51 -1.98 -21.91 -0.29
N ASP A 52 -1.83 -20.68 0.22
CA ASP A 52 -2.81 -20.07 1.13
C ASP A 52 -3.07 -18.61 0.71
N PRO A 53 -4.08 -18.35 -0.13
CA PRO A 53 -4.35 -17.02 -0.66
C PRO A 53 -4.78 -16.02 0.43
N VAL A 54 -5.28 -16.50 1.57
CA VAL A 54 -5.65 -15.64 2.69
C VAL A 54 -4.38 -15.13 3.38
N ARG A 55 -3.43 -16.03 3.63
CA ARG A 55 -2.13 -15.68 4.21
C ARG A 55 -1.33 -14.73 3.32
N ASP A 56 -1.29 -14.99 2.02
CA ASP A 56 -0.57 -14.13 1.06
C ASP A 56 -1.16 -12.70 1.06
N LEU A 57 -2.49 -12.60 1.10
CA LEU A 57 -3.20 -11.33 1.20
C LEU A 57 -2.85 -10.60 2.50
N GLU A 58 -2.85 -11.30 3.63
CA GLU A 58 -2.51 -10.73 4.94
C GLU A 58 -1.07 -10.20 4.95
N VAL A 59 -0.11 -10.99 4.47
CA VAL A 59 1.31 -10.62 4.36
C VAL A 59 1.48 -9.36 3.53
N ILE A 60 0.92 -9.31 2.32
CA ILE A 60 1.04 -8.15 1.45
C ILE A 60 0.42 -6.91 2.10
N THR A 61 -0.77 -7.05 2.67
CA THR A 61 -1.48 -5.91 3.26
C THR A 61 -0.72 -5.38 4.48
N GLU A 62 -0.13 -6.26 5.28
CA GLU A 62 0.73 -5.89 6.40
C GLU A 62 2.00 -5.16 5.94
N GLU A 63 2.69 -5.65 4.91
CA GLU A 63 3.88 -5.01 4.33
C GLU A 63 3.58 -3.58 3.82
N LEU A 64 2.44 -3.39 3.15
CA LEU A 64 2.00 -2.06 2.70
C LEU A 64 1.69 -1.12 3.88
N ARG A 65 1.03 -1.63 4.93
CA ARG A 65 0.75 -0.85 6.16
C ARG A 65 2.02 -0.45 6.88
N LEU A 66 2.97 -1.36 7.04
CA LEU A 66 4.26 -1.09 7.69
C LEU A 66 5.00 0.04 6.98
N LYS A 67 4.95 0.07 5.64
CA LYS A 67 5.59 1.14 4.88
C LYS A 67 4.88 2.49 5.02
N ASP A 68 3.56 2.50 5.10
CA ASP A 68 2.81 3.72 5.38
C ASP A 68 3.06 4.22 6.81
N ILE A 69 3.18 3.34 7.81
CA ILE A 69 3.54 3.73 9.19
C ILE A 69 4.91 4.41 9.23
N GLU A 70 5.92 3.83 8.59
CA GLU A 70 7.26 4.43 8.50
C GLU A 70 7.21 5.81 7.84
N PHE A 71 6.47 5.93 6.74
CA PHE A 71 6.29 7.20 6.04
C PHE A 71 5.60 8.26 6.92
N MET A 72 4.51 7.89 7.60
CA MET A 72 3.76 8.78 8.48
C MET A 72 4.60 9.22 9.68
N GLN A 73 5.45 8.34 10.22
CA GLN A 73 6.34 8.67 11.32
C GLN A 73 7.38 9.73 10.91
N ASN A 74 8.05 9.54 9.78
CA ASN A 74 9.00 10.53 9.26
C ASN A 74 8.32 11.89 8.98
N LYS A 75 7.11 11.84 8.39
CA LYS A 75 6.33 13.05 8.09
C LYS A 75 5.89 13.79 9.36
N LEU A 76 5.48 13.07 10.40
CA LEU A 76 5.12 13.65 11.70
C LEU A 76 6.30 14.36 12.35
N GLU A 77 7.49 13.75 12.33
CA GLU A 77 8.70 14.39 12.88
C GLU A 77 9.03 15.71 12.16
N ASP A 78 8.88 15.76 10.84
CA ASP A 78 9.12 16.96 10.04
C ASP A 78 8.07 18.05 10.28
N LEU A 79 6.80 17.67 10.46
CA LEU A 79 5.73 18.58 10.83
C LEU A 79 5.93 19.14 12.24
N GLU A 80 6.33 18.31 13.21
CA GLU A 80 6.63 18.75 14.57
C GLU A 80 7.79 19.76 14.61
N LYS A 81 8.86 19.52 13.85
CA LYS A 81 9.98 20.46 13.71
C LYS A 81 9.53 21.77 13.06
N SER A 82 8.59 21.73 12.13
CA SER A 82 8.08 22.91 11.43
C SER A 82 7.11 23.71 12.30
N MET A 83 6.26 23.04 13.08
CA MET A 83 5.38 23.64 14.09
C MET A 83 6.15 24.35 15.20
N LYS A 84 7.32 23.82 15.62
CA LYS A 84 8.18 24.51 16.59
C LYS A 84 8.76 25.82 16.06
N ARG A 85 8.89 25.96 14.73
CA ARG A 85 9.45 27.14 14.06
C ARG A 85 8.38 28.15 13.63
N SER A 86 7.16 27.68 13.39
CA SER A 86 6.04 28.48 12.91
C SER A 86 4.75 28.08 13.62
N ASN A 87 4.05 29.04 14.23
CA ASN A 87 2.76 28.81 14.89
C ASN A 87 1.60 28.94 13.88
N ASP A 88 1.69 28.19 12.78
CA ASP A 88 0.67 28.20 11.73
C ASP A 88 -0.51 27.28 12.10
N LYS A 89 -1.73 27.80 11.94
CA LYS A 89 -2.94 27.02 12.16
C LYS A 89 -3.09 25.88 11.16
N GLN A 90 -2.61 26.05 9.93
CA GLN A 90 -2.71 25.02 8.89
C GLN A 90 -1.84 23.80 9.22
N LEU A 91 -0.60 24.04 9.66
CA LEU A 91 0.31 22.98 10.09
C LEU A 91 -0.24 22.20 11.29
N LYS A 92 -0.99 22.86 12.18
CA LYS A 92 -1.64 22.19 13.30
C LYS A 92 -2.73 21.21 12.85
N ILE A 93 -3.54 21.61 11.87
CA ILE A 93 -4.58 20.74 11.28
C ILE A 93 -3.93 19.54 10.58
N GLU A 94 -2.86 19.76 9.81
CA GLU A 94 -2.12 18.68 9.16
C GLU A 94 -1.52 17.71 10.18
N LEU A 95 -0.94 18.20 11.27
CA LEU A 95 -0.35 17.39 12.32
C LEU A 95 -1.40 16.53 13.05
N GLU A 96 -2.55 17.12 13.43
CA GLU A 96 -3.66 16.39 14.04
C GLU A 96 -4.20 15.29 13.10
N CYS A 97 -4.33 15.60 11.80
CA CYS A 97 -4.72 14.63 10.79
C CYS A 97 -3.70 13.48 10.68
N CYS A 98 -2.41 13.80 10.59
CA CYS A 98 -1.34 12.80 10.52
C CYS A 98 -1.30 11.87 11.74
N GLN A 99 -1.53 12.41 12.94
CA GLN A 99 -1.59 11.62 14.17
C GLN A 99 -2.79 10.66 14.15
N LYS A 100 -3.97 11.13 13.73
CA LYS A 100 -5.18 10.30 13.57
C LYS A 100 -4.95 9.18 12.56
N VAL A 101 -4.34 9.48 11.42
CA VAL A 101 -4.04 8.51 10.36
C VAL A 101 -3.04 7.46 10.83
N LYS A 102 -1.96 7.88 11.51
CA LYS A 102 -0.98 6.94 12.06
C LYS A 102 -1.63 5.95 13.03
N ALA A 103 -2.41 6.44 13.99
CA ALA A 103 -3.12 5.60 14.95
C ALA A 103 -4.07 4.60 14.25
N PHE A 104 -4.77 5.05 13.21
CA PHE A 104 -5.68 4.20 12.44
C PHE A 104 -4.96 3.04 11.73
N ILE A 105 -3.78 3.30 11.15
CA ILE A 105 -2.98 2.26 10.47
C ILE A 105 -2.34 1.31 11.48
N GLU A 106 -1.91 1.82 12.65
CA GLU A 106 -1.36 1.01 13.75
C GLU A 106 -2.39 0.05 14.36
N GLU A 107 -3.69 0.36 14.29
CA GLU A 107 -4.78 -0.57 14.62
C GLU A 107 -4.95 -1.71 13.59
N GLY A 108 -4.12 -1.75 12.53
CA GLY A 108 -4.20 -2.75 11.47
C GLY A 108 -5.27 -2.46 10.41
N LYS A 109 -5.79 -1.22 10.36
CA LYS A 109 -6.82 -0.81 9.40
C LYS A 109 -6.21 -0.04 8.24
N ASP A 110 -6.63 -0.37 7.02
CA ASP A 110 -6.17 0.33 5.83
C ASP A 110 -6.85 1.68 5.68
N VAL A 111 -6.09 2.74 5.35
CA VAL A 111 -6.60 4.14 5.30
C VAL A 111 -7.88 4.28 4.47
N ARG A 112 -8.02 3.53 3.39
CA ARG A 112 -9.23 3.52 2.54
C ARG A 112 -10.54 3.19 3.29
N LEU A 113 -10.46 2.47 4.41
CA LEU A 113 -11.62 2.04 5.21
C LEU A 113 -11.96 3.04 6.32
N GLY A 114 -11.16 4.09 6.48
CA GLY A 114 -11.38 5.13 7.48
C GLY A 114 -12.48 6.11 7.06
N ASP A 115 -13.18 6.63 8.07
CA ASP A 115 -14.11 7.75 7.89
C ASP A 115 -13.37 9.08 8.05
N TRP A 116 -13.10 9.72 6.92
CA TRP A 116 -12.30 10.94 6.83
C TRP A 116 -13.17 12.12 6.41
N LYS A 117 -12.97 13.27 7.05
CA LYS A 117 -13.64 14.52 6.65
C LYS A 117 -13.05 15.04 5.34
N ALA A 118 -13.81 15.80 4.55
CA ALA A 118 -13.34 16.36 3.27
C ALA A 118 -11.99 17.09 3.38
N ALA A 119 -11.78 17.88 4.44
CA ALA A 119 -10.50 18.56 4.69
C ALA A 119 -9.34 17.59 5.03
N GLU A 120 -9.62 16.48 5.71
CA GLU A 120 -8.63 15.42 6.00
C GLU A 120 -8.28 14.65 4.72
N VAL A 121 -9.27 14.42 3.85
CA VAL A 121 -9.08 13.74 2.55
C VAL A 121 -8.15 14.54 1.63
N GLU A 122 -8.28 15.86 1.58
CA GLU A 122 -7.36 16.70 0.79
C GLU A 122 -5.90 16.55 1.25
N ILE A 123 -5.69 16.49 2.57
CA ILE A 123 -4.36 16.27 3.15
C ILE A 123 -3.86 14.87 2.83
N LEU A 124 -4.69 13.84 3.01
CA LEU A 124 -4.36 12.44 2.72
C LEU A 124 -3.99 12.21 1.26
N ASN A 125 -4.69 12.87 0.33
CA ASN A 125 -4.40 12.77 -1.11
C ASN A 125 -3.02 13.33 -1.45
N SER A 126 -2.49 14.27 -0.67
CA SER A 126 -1.12 14.79 -0.86
C SER A 126 -0.04 13.77 -0.49
N PHE A 127 -0.35 12.82 0.40
CA PHE A 127 0.62 11.83 0.89
C PHE A 127 0.74 10.59 0.01
N GLN A 128 -0.27 10.33 -0.83
CA GLN A 128 -0.27 9.18 -1.76
C GLN A 128 0.05 7.85 -1.05
N LEU A 129 -0.60 7.63 0.11
CA LEU A 129 -0.43 6.43 0.93
C LEU A 129 -0.80 5.16 0.16
N LEU A 130 -0.07 4.07 0.40
CA LEU A 130 -0.27 2.81 -0.30
C LEU A 130 -1.61 2.17 0.07
N THR A 131 -1.95 2.22 1.35
CA THR A 131 -3.18 1.67 1.93
C THR A 131 -4.43 2.48 1.59
N ALA A 132 -4.28 3.69 1.05
CA ALA A 132 -5.39 4.52 0.56
C ALA A 132 -5.83 4.15 -0.87
N LYS A 133 -4.96 3.51 -1.66
CA LYS A 133 -5.25 3.17 -3.07
C LYS A 133 -6.34 2.10 -3.16
N PRO A 134 -7.37 2.21 -4.03
CA PRO A 134 -8.33 1.14 -4.23
C PRO A 134 -7.65 -0.18 -4.65
N VAL A 135 -8.11 -1.30 -4.10
CA VAL A 135 -7.67 -2.65 -4.47
C VAL A 135 -8.85 -3.43 -5.04
N VAL A 136 -8.60 -4.12 -6.15
CA VAL A 136 -9.51 -5.11 -6.71
C VAL A 136 -8.85 -6.48 -6.61
N TYR A 137 -9.52 -7.43 -5.98
CA TYR A 137 -9.01 -8.79 -5.82
C TYR A 137 -9.39 -9.64 -7.03
N LEU A 138 -8.39 -10.22 -7.70
CA LEU A 138 -8.56 -11.12 -8.82
C LEU A 138 -8.16 -12.52 -8.38
N VAL A 139 -9.14 -13.38 -8.12
CA VAL A 139 -8.90 -14.77 -7.71
C VAL A 139 -8.83 -15.65 -8.95
N THR A 140 -7.67 -16.27 -9.17
CA THR A 140 -7.43 -17.16 -10.31
C THR A 140 -7.65 -18.61 -9.90
N TYR A 141 -8.46 -19.33 -10.69
CA TYR A 141 -8.86 -20.72 -10.45
C TYR A 141 -8.44 -21.70 -11.56
N PHE A 142 -7.76 -21.23 -12.62
CA PHE A 142 -7.44 -22.06 -13.78
C PHE A 142 -6.06 -21.73 -14.39
N THR A 143 -5.38 -22.78 -14.83
CA THR A 143 -3.99 -22.85 -15.31
C THR A 143 -3.73 -22.18 -16.67
N PHE A 144 -4.64 -21.36 -17.20
CA PHE A 144 -4.41 -20.70 -18.51
C PHE A 144 -3.75 -19.32 -18.39
N LEU A 145 -3.61 -18.81 -17.16
CA LEU A 145 -2.95 -17.53 -16.84
C LEU A 145 -1.65 -17.70 -16.03
N SER A 146 -1.14 -18.93 -15.85
CA SER A 146 -0.04 -19.27 -14.92
C SER A 146 1.34 -18.72 -15.27
N TYR A 147 1.53 -18.12 -16.45
CA TYR A 147 2.81 -17.49 -16.80
C TYR A 147 2.94 -16.03 -16.33
N PHE A 148 1.89 -15.44 -15.79
CA PHE A 148 1.88 -14.06 -15.34
C PHE A 148 1.63 -14.02 -13.82
N CYS A 149 2.69 -14.14 -13.03
CA CYS A 149 2.68 -13.73 -11.63
C CYS A 149 2.68 -12.20 -11.60
N LEU A 150 1.52 -11.59 -11.83
CA LEU A 150 1.42 -10.16 -12.06
C LEU A 150 0.54 -9.49 -11.02
N PHE A 151 1.16 -8.71 -10.14
CA PHE A 151 0.48 -7.54 -9.64
C PHE A 151 0.15 -6.67 -10.85
N VAL A 152 -1.13 -6.43 -11.09
CA VAL A 152 -1.54 -5.53 -12.16
C VAL A 152 -1.92 -4.22 -11.50
N CYS A 153 -1.10 -3.18 -11.64
CA CYS A 153 -1.38 -1.89 -11.03
C CYS A 153 -2.00 -0.94 -12.06
N ILE A 154 -3.09 -0.28 -11.68
CA ILE A 154 -3.81 0.67 -12.56
C ILE A 154 -3.28 2.06 -12.26
N ARG A 155 -2.77 2.74 -13.28
CA ARG A 155 -2.61 4.19 -13.26
C ARG A 155 -3.86 4.82 -13.88
N PHE A 156 -4.62 5.54 -13.08
CA PHE A 156 -5.62 6.47 -13.58
C PHE A 156 -4.88 7.74 -13.96
N THR A 157 -4.57 7.90 -15.25
CA THR A 157 -4.27 9.22 -15.79
C THR A 157 -5.53 10.07 -15.65
N TYR A 158 -5.70 10.72 -14.50
CA TYR A 158 -6.49 11.94 -14.43
C TYR A 158 -5.61 13.01 -15.08
N GLU A 159 -5.81 13.24 -16.38
CA GLU A 159 -5.62 14.59 -16.89
C GLU A 159 -6.62 15.48 -16.14
N ILE A 160 -6.09 16.34 -15.29
CA ILE A 160 -6.72 17.62 -14.92
C ILE A 160 -5.85 18.70 -15.56
#